data_AF-A0A3B5LDM3-F1
#
_entry.id   AF-A0A3B5LDM3-F1
#
_cell.length_a   1.000
_cell.length_b   1.000
_cell.length_c   1.000
_cell.angle_alpha   90.00
_cell.angle_beta   90.00
_cell.angle_gamma   90.00
#
_symmetry.space_group_name_H-M   'P 1'
#
loop_
_entity.id
_entity.type
_entity.pdbx_description
1 polymer ?
#
loop_
_entity_poly.entity_id
_entity_poly.type
_entity_poly.pdbx_seq_one_letter_code
_entity_poly.pdbx_strand_id
1 'polypeptide(L)'
;MAALFPDGIHSDESIYLIMPGAYAVAGAAALSGAVTHTVSTSVIVCELTGQISHILPMIIAVLLANAVAQSLQPSYYDSQIRIKKLPYLPDLGWGHHEYVHRNILMKSLKQICNSTCLLKNTLYNYNKKLHLLNSLPLLQIFQTFLEQCKSPVRV
;
A
#
# COMPACT_ATOMS: atom_id res chain seq x y z
N MET A 1 -20.99 20.78 26.88
CA MET A 1 -20.56 20.28 28.21
C MET A 1 -20.35 21.42 29.20
N ALA A 2 -19.53 22.44 28.89
CA ALA A 2 -19.33 23.61 29.78
C ALA A 2 -20.62 24.41 30.08
N ALA A 3 -21.58 24.48 29.16
CA ALA A 3 -22.88 25.10 29.40
C ALA A 3 -23.88 24.21 30.18
N LEU A 4 -23.59 22.91 30.33
CA LEU A 4 -24.49 21.94 30.95
C LEU A 4 -24.23 21.78 32.45
N PHE A 5 -23.02 22.13 32.90
CA PHE A 5 -22.58 22.05 34.30
C PHE A 5 -21.86 23.35 34.68
N PRO A 6 -22.61 24.40 35.05
CA PRO A 6 -22.02 25.70 35.41
C PRO A 6 -21.19 25.63 36.70
N ASP A 7 -21.52 24.74 37.63
CA ASP A 7 -20.87 24.61 38.94
C ASP A 7 -19.70 23.60 38.98
N GLY A 8 -19.30 23.05 37.83
CA GLY A 8 -18.21 22.06 37.74
C GLY A 8 -18.53 20.71 38.40
N ILE A 9 -17.58 19.77 38.37
CA ILE A 9 -17.74 18.46 39.01
C ILE A 9 -17.28 18.59 40.47
N HIS A 10 -18.17 18.26 41.41
CA HIS A 10 -17.89 18.26 42.84
C HIS A 10 -17.26 16.93 43.25
N SER A 11 -15.99 16.97 43.69
CA SER A 11 -15.32 15.80 44.29
C SER A 11 -14.95 16.16 45.74
N ASP A 12 -15.78 15.71 46.68
CA ASP A 12 -15.71 15.70 48.15
C ASP A 12 -15.30 17.00 48.88
N GLU A 13 -14.30 17.76 48.41
CA GLU A 13 -13.88 19.06 48.98
C GLU A 13 -13.32 20.06 47.94
N SER A 14 -13.31 19.74 46.64
CA SER A 14 -12.81 20.65 45.58
C SER A 14 -13.68 20.69 44.33
N ILE A 15 -13.84 21.89 43.77
CA ILE A 15 -14.61 22.15 42.54
C ILE A 15 -13.65 22.05 41.34
N TYR A 16 -13.87 21.06 40.47
CA TYR A 16 -13.11 20.93 39.23
C TYR A 16 -13.87 21.58 38.07
N LEU A 17 -13.30 22.67 37.56
CA LEU A 17 -13.81 23.34 36.38
C LEU A 17 -13.41 22.56 35.11
N ILE A 18 -14.40 22.30 34.25
CA ILE A 18 -14.17 21.64 32.96
C ILE A 18 -13.45 22.62 32.04
N MET A 19 -12.27 22.24 31.53
CA MET A 19 -11.55 23.04 30.53
C MET A 19 -12.00 22.65 29.10
N PRO A 20 -12.90 23.42 28.45
CA PRO A 20 -13.42 23.06 27.14
C PRO A 20 -12.34 23.00 26.04
N GLY A 21 -11.24 23.74 26.20
CA GLY A 21 -10.12 23.75 25.26
C GLY A 21 -9.48 22.38 25.08
N ALA A 22 -9.24 21.63 26.17
CA ALA A 22 -8.62 20.30 26.10
C ALA A 22 -9.50 19.30 25.32
N TYR A 23 -10.82 19.36 25.51
CA TYR A 23 -11.77 18.52 24.78
C TYR A 23 -11.88 18.91 23.30
N ALA A 24 -11.84 20.22 22.98
CA ALA A 24 -11.83 20.70 21.61
C ALA A 24 -10.60 20.19 20.85
N VAL A 25 -9.42 20.28 21.48
CA VAL A 25 -8.15 19.79 20.92
C VAL A 25 -8.16 18.28 20.74
N ALA A 26 -8.68 17.52 21.72
CA ALA A 26 -8.82 16.07 21.62
C ALA A 26 -9.74 15.65 20.45
N GLY A 27 -10.86 16.36 20.25
CA GLY A 27 -11.77 16.13 19.13
C GLY A 27 -11.13 16.45 17.77
N ALA A 28 -10.38 17.55 17.68
CA ALA A 28 -9.65 17.92 16.47
C ALA A 28 -8.58 16.89 16.09
N ALA A 29 -7.83 16.38 17.08
CA ALA A 29 -6.85 15.32 16.88
C ALA A 29 -7.50 14.00 16.43
N ALA A 30 -8.62 13.61 17.06
CA ALA A 30 -9.35 12.40 16.72
C ALA A 30 -9.92 12.41 15.30
N LEU A 31 -10.55 13.51 14.88
CA LEU A 31 -11.05 13.65 13.51
C LEU A 31 -9.90 13.58 12.49
N SER A 32 -8.80 14.30 12.76
CA SER A 32 -7.66 14.33 11.85
C SER A 32 -7.01 12.96 11.71
N GLY A 33 -6.81 12.24 12.82
CA GLY A 33 -6.29 10.87 12.81
C GLY A 33 -7.22 9.89 12.10
N ALA A 34 -8.54 10.04 12.31
CA ALA A 34 -9.55 9.18 11.71
C ALA A 34 -9.62 9.33 10.20
N VAL A 35 -9.43 10.54 9.66
CA VAL A 35 -9.45 10.77 8.21
C VAL A 35 -8.20 10.19 7.53
N THR A 36 -7.05 10.26 8.21
CA THR A 36 -5.75 9.80 7.67
C THR A 36 -5.41 8.35 8.01
N HIS A 37 -6.17 7.72 8.91
CA HIS A 37 -5.85 6.43 9.53
C HIS A 37 -4.48 6.42 10.24
N THR A 38 -4.14 7.51 10.94
CA THR A 38 -2.86 7.61 11.66
C THR A 38 -3.06 7.95 13.14
N VAL A 39 -2.22 7.38 14.01
CA VAL A 39 -2.21 7.67 15.45
C VAL A 39 -1.21 8.79 15.78
N SER A 40 -0.31 9.12 14.86
CA SER A 40 0.69 10.18 15.05
C SER A 40 0.08 11.57 15.23
N THR A 41 -1.15 11.79 14.78
CA THR A 41 -1.85 13.08 14.94
C THR A 41 -2.07 13.43 16.41
N SER A 42 -2.32 12.47 17.30
CA SER A 42 -2.43 12.75 18.74
C SER A 42 -1.10 13.16 19.35
N VAL A 43 0.00 12.57 18.89
CA VAL A 43 1.35 12.88 19.38
C VAL A 43 1.73 14.29 18.95
N ILE A 44 1.54 14.64 17.67
CA ILE A 44 1.80 15.98 17.14
C ILE A 44 1.00 17.03 17.92
N VAL A 45 -0.29 16.79 18.15
CA VAL A 45 -1.15 17.74 18.87
C VAL A 45 -0.75 17.85 20.35
N CYS A 46 -0.33 16.75 20.97
CA CYS A 46 0.19 16.77 22.34
C CYS A 46 1.48 17.58 22.44
N GLU A 47 2.40 17.41 21.49
CA GLU A 47 3.64 18.19 21.41
C GLU A 47 3.35 19.69 21.21
N LEU A 48 2.40 20.03 20.32
CA LEU A 48 1.99 21.42 20.08
C LEU A 48 1.35 22.08 21.31
N THR A 49 0.66 21.31 22.15
CA THR A 49 0.01 21.82 23.36
C THR A 49 0.98 21.96 24.53
N GLY A 50 2.14 21.28 24.49
CA GLY A 50 3.18 21.36 25.53
C GLY A 50 2.80 20.73 26.87
N GLN A 51 1.69 19.99 26.94
CA GLN A 51 1.19 19.34 28.17
C GLN A 51 1.05 17.83 27.98
N ILE A 52 2.08 17.09 28.42
CA ILE A 52 2.16 15.62 28.28
C ILE A 52 1.27 14.84 29.26
N SER A 53 0.79 15.45 30.34
CA SER A 53 -0.01 14.77 31.37
C SER A 53 -1.38 14.26 30.87
N HIS A 54 -1.90 14.82 29.77
CA HIS A 54 -3.18 14.43 29.18
C HIS A 54 -3.04 13.62 27.88
N ILE A 55 -1.86 13.06 27.59
CA ILE A 55 -1.59 12.33 26.34
C ILE A 55 -2.36 10.99 26.25
N LEU A 56 -2.48 10.27 27.36
CA LEU A 56 -3.09 8.94 27.41
C LEU A 56 -4.56 8.94 26.93
N PRO A 57 -5.47 9.77 27.47
CA PRO A 57 -6.86 9.82 26.99
C PRO A 57 -6.96 10.32 25.54
N MET A 58 -6.04 11.19 25.09
CA MET A 58 -6.02 11.67 23.71
C MET A 58 -5.71 10.54 22.73
N ILE A 59 -4.68 9.73 23.00
CA ILE A 59 -4.32 8.58 22.17
C ILE A 59 -5.48 7.58 22.08
N ILE A 60 -6.15 7.28 23.21
CA ILE A 60 -7.30 6.36 23.22
C ILE A 60 -8.44 6.89 22.34
N ALA A 61 -8.75 8.19 22.42
CA ALA A 61 -9.78 8.80 21.59
C ALA A 61 -9.45 8.70 20.09
N VAL A 62 -8.19 8.96 19.70
CA VAL A 62 -7.75 8.83 18.30
C VAL A 62 -7.76 7.37 17.84
N LEU A 63 -7.35 6.42 18.67
CA LEU A 63 -7.39 4.99 18.34
C LEU A 63 -8.81 4.50 18.08
N LEU A 64 -9.77 4.88 18.93
CA LEU A 64 -11.18 4.53 18.73
C LEU A 64 -11.72 5.14 17.44
N ALA A 65 -11.43 6.41 17.18
CA ALA A 65 -11.85 7.08 15.95
C ALA A 65 -11.25 6.42 14.71
N ASN A 66 -9.96 6.04 14.76
CA ASN A 66 -9.28 5.33 13.67
C ASN A 66 -9.88 3.95 13.43
N ALA A 67 -10.19 3.19 14.49
CA ALA A 67 -10.80 1.87 14.37
C ALA A 67 -12.18 1.94 13.70
N VAL A 68 -12.99 2.93 14.08
CA VAL A 68 -14.30 3.17 13.45
C VAL A 68 -14.14 3.61 12.00
N ALA A 69 -13.20 4.52 11.70
CA ALA A 69 -12.96 5.00 10.34
C ALA A 69 -12.52 3.87 9.39
N GLN A 70 -11.61 3.01 9.85
CA GLN A 70 -11.15 1.84 9.09
C GLN A 70 -12.28 0.86 8.76
N SER A 71 -13.29 0.76 9.62
CA SER A 71 -14.45 -0.10 9.38
C SER A 71 -15.42 0.46 8.36
N LEU A 72 -15.46 1.78 8.17
CA LEU A 72 -16.47 2.44 7.34
C LEU A 72 -15.96 2.79 5.95
N GLN A 73 -14.74 3.31 5.83
CA GLN A 73 -14.23 3.87 4.57
C GLN A 73 -12.72 3.65 4.40
N PRO A 74 -12.22 3.60 3.14
CA PRO A 74 -10.79 3.68 2.87
C PRO A 74 -10.24 5.05 3.33
N SER A 75 -8.95 5.10 3.67
CA SER A 75 -8.34 6.35 4.14
C SER A 75 -8.49 7.48 3.10
N TYR A 76 -8.47 8.72 3.57
CA TYR A 76 -8.57 9.88 2.68
C TYR A 76 -7.52 9.84 1.55
N TYR A 77 -6.29 9.41 1.87
CA TYR A 77 -5.21 9.32 0.89
C TYR A 77 -5.46 8.26 -0.18
N ASP A 78 -5.97 7.08 0.19
CA ASP A 78 -6.32 6.04 -0.79
C ASP A 78 -7.47 6.50 -1.71
N SER A 79 -8.45 7.21 -1.14
CA SER A 79 -9.55 7.80 -1.90
C SER A 79 -9.07 8.83 -2.92
N GLN A 80 -8.15 9.73 -2.54
CA GLN A 80 -7.59 10.73 -3.44
C GLN A 80 -6.73 10.11 -4.55
N ILE A 81 -5.94 9.08 -4.23
CA ILE A 81 -5.12 8.36 -5.21
C ILE A 81 -6.02 7.68 -6.26
N ARG A 82 -7.12 7.06 -5.80
CA ARG A 82 -8.09 6.38 -6.67
C ARG A 82 -8.80 7.35 -7.61
N ILE A 83 -9.18 8.53 -7.12
CA ILE A 83 -9.79 9.60 -7.95
C ILE A 83 -8.80 10.08 -9.03
N LYS A 84 -7.53 10.25 -8.66
CA LYS A 84 -6.48 10.70 -9.60
C LYS A 84 -5.99 9.60 -10.56
N LYS A 85 -6.47 8.36 -10.43
CA LYS A 85 -6.07 7.19 -11.26
C LYS A 85 -4.55 7.06 -11.41
N LEU A 86 -3.81 7.35 -10.35
CA LEU A 86 -2.37 7.16 -10.37
C LEU A 86 -2.08 5.65 -10.31
N PRO A 87 -1.12 5.15 -11.10
CA PRO A 87 -0.67 3.76 -10.99
C PRO A 87 0.06 3.58 -9.64
N TYR A 88 -0.72 3.31 -8.59
CA TYR A 88 -0.25 2.97 -7.25
C TYR A 88 -0.21 1.45 -7.12
N LEU A 89 0.92 0.95 -6.60
CA LEU A 89 1.07 -0.47 -6.32
C LEU A 89 0.42 -0.72 -4.95
N PRO A 90 -0.70 -1.47 -4.88
CA PRO A 90 -1.33 -1.76 -3.60
C PRO A 90 -0.36 -2.50 -2.69
N ASP A 91 -0.43 -2.23 -1.39
CA ASP A 91 0.37 -2.95 -0.41
C ASP A 91 0.12 -4.44 -0.58
N LEU A 92 1.19 -5.18 -0.90
CA LEU A 92 1.13 -6.63 -1.03
C LEU A 92 0.98 -7.22 0.37
N GLY A 93 -0.27 -7.29 0.83
CA GLY A 93 -0.62 -8.07 2.01
C GLY A 93 -0.08 -9.50 1.88
N TRP A 94 0.17 -10.13 3.02
CA TRP A 94 0.93 -11.38 3.19
C TRP A 94 0.34 -12.61 2.46
N GLY A 95 -0.73 -12.47 1.67
CA GLY A 95 -1.31 -13.50 0.82
C GLY A 95 -1.37 -13.18 -0.69
N HIS A 96 -0.93 -11.99 -1.14
CA HIS A 96 -1.02 -11.57 -2.56
C HIS A 96 0.32 -11.64 -3.33
N HIS A 97 1.40 -12.02 -2.64
CA HIS A 97 2.75 -12.05 -3.21
C HIS A 97 2.90 -13.01 -4.40
N GLU A 98 2.17 -14.13 -4.39
CA GLU A 98 2.33 -15.16 -5.43
C GLU A 98 1.65 -14.77 -6.77
N TYR A 99 0.50 -14.09 -6.70
CA TYR A 99 -0.29 -13.73 -7.89
C TYR A 99 0.30 -12.57 -8.68
N VAL A 100 0.83 -11.56 -7.99
CA VAL A 100 1.41 -10.37 -8.65
C VAL A 100 2.73 -10.73 -9.34
N HIS A 101 3.56 -11.56 -8.72
CA HIS A 101 4.85 -11.96 -9.30
C HIS A 101 4.66 -12.77 -10.60
N ARG A 102 3.71 -13.70 -10.64
CA ARG A 102 3.39 -14.44 -11.88
C ARG A 102 2.91 -13.52 -12.99
N ASN A 103 2.05 -12.56 -12.70
CA ASN A 103 1.46 -11.70 -13.73
C ASN A 103 2.44 -10.67 -14.31
N ILE A 104 3.35 -10.12 -13.49
CA ILE A 104 4.41 -9.24 -13.96
C ILE A 104 5.41 -10.04 -14.80
N LEU A 105 5.83 -11.22 -14.32
CA LEU A 105 6.76 -12.08 -15.04
C LEU A 105 6.17 -12.55 -16.38
N MET A 106 4.90 -12.94 -16.42
CA MET A 106 4.25 -13.39 -17.66
C MET A 106 4.10 -12.29 -18.71
N LYS A 107 3.85 -11.03 -18.31
CA LYS A 107 3.84 -9.90 -19.25
C LYS A 107 5.22 -9.70 -19.87
N SER A 108 6.28 -9.74 -19.06
CA SER A 108 7.66 -9.61 -19.54
C SER A 108 8.05 -10.76 -20.47
N LEU A 109 7.70 -12.01 -20.12
CA LEU A 109 7.99 -13.17 -20.96
C LEU A 109 7.22 -13.15 -22.30
N LYS A 110 5.98 -12.67 -22.31
CA LYS A 110 5.20 -12.55 -23.55
C LYS A 110 5.77 -11.49 -24.49
N GLN A 111 6.30 -10.40 -23.94
CA GLN A 111 6.98 -9.35 -24.72
C GLN A 111 8.30 -9.84 -25.34
N ILE A 112 9.07 -10.63 -24.59
CA ILE A 112 10.30 -11.28 -25.08
C ILE A 112 9.97 -12.33 -26.15
N CYS A 113 8.91 -13.11 -25.97
CA CYS A 113 8.50 -14.15 -26.92
C CYS A 113 8.05 -13.55 -28.26
N ASN A 114 7.27 -12.47 -28.25
CA ASN A 114 6.85 -11.78 -29.47
C ASN A 114 8.05 -11.23 -30.26
N SER A 115 9.04 -10.65 -29.57
CA SER A 115 10.23 -10.09 -30.21
C SER A 115 11.17 -11.18 -30.73
N THR A 116 11.36 -12.29 -30.00
CA THR A 116 12.15 -13.44 -30.48
C THR A 116 11.46 -14.23 -31.59
N CYS A 117 10.13 -14.34 -31.62
CA CYS A 117 9.40 -14.94 -32.74
C CYS A 117 9.51 -14.10 -34.03
N LEU A 118 9.49 -12.76 -33.92
CA LEU A 118 9.78 -11.87 -35.05
C LEU A 118 11.21 -12.05 -35.56
N LEU A 119 12.17 -12.14 -34.63
CA LEU A 119 13.58 -12.36 -34.94
C LEU A 119 13.81 -13.76 -35.53
N LYS A 120 13.06 -14.79 -35.09
CA LYS A 120 13.06 -16.11 -35.72
C LYS A 120 12.47 -16.09 -37.13
N ASN A 121 11.40 -15.34 -37.37
CA ASN A 121 10.81 -15.22 -38.71
C ASN A 121 11.75 -14.48 -39.68
N THR A 122 12.41 -13.42 -39.23
CA THR A 122 13.43 -12.73 -40.05
C THR A 122 14.66 -13.60 -40.24
N LEU A 123 15.20 -14.24 -39.18
CA LEU A 123 16.33 -15.16 -39.28
C LEU A 123 16.01 -16.42 -40.09
N TYR A 124 14.79 -16.96 -40.07
CA TYR A 124 14.37 -18.08 -40.92
C TYR A 124 14.41 -17.68 -42.41
N ASN A 125 13.97 -16.46 -42.71
CA ASN A 125 14.00 -15.90 -44.06
C ASN A 125 15.45 -15.59 -44.52
N TYR A 126 16.33 -15.16 -43.60
CA TYR A 126 17.76 -15.00 -43.87
C TYR A 126 18.51 -16.34 -43.98
N ASN A 127 18.24 -17.33 -43.13
CA ASN A 127 18.86 -18.67 -43.19
C ASN A 127 18.48 -19.42 -44.47
N LYS A 128 17.26 -19.24 -44.98
CA LYS A 128 16.85 -19.77 -46.28
C LYS A 128 17.69 -19.21 -47.43
N LYS A 129 18.22 -17.98 -47.28
CA LYS A 129 19.16 -17.34 -48.21
C LYS A 129 20.64 -17.67 -47.93
N LEU A 130 20.95 -18.13 -46.71
CA LEU A 130 22.30 -18.36 -46.20
C LEU A 130 22.65 -19.85 -46.02
N HIS A 131 21.95 -20.75 -46.72
CA HIS A 131 22.28 -22.18 -46.81
C HIS A 131 23.63 -22.48 -47.51
N LEU A 132 24.38 -21.43 -47.87
CA LEU A 132 25.66 -21.50 -48.58
C LEU A 132 26.88 -21.25 -47.68
N LEU A 133 26.71 -20.89 -46.41
CA LEU A 133 27.82 -20.67 -45.46
C LEU A 133 27.60 -21.46 -44.18
N ASN A 134 27.63 -22.77 -44.36
CA ASN A 134 27.50 -23.77 -43.32
C ASN A 134 28.87 -24.04 -42.70
N SER A 135 29.28 -23.25 -41.69
CA SER A 135 30.42 -23.60 -40.82
C SER A 135 30.60 -22.59 -39.68
N LEU A 136 29.80 -22.56 -38.61
CA LEU A 136 30.26 -22.01 -37.31
C LEU A 136 29.40 -22.49 -36.11
N PRO A 137 30.03 -22.78 -34.96
CA PRO A 137 29.48 -23.59 -33.86
C PRO A 137 28.72 -22.76 -32.81
N LEU A 138 27.72 -21.98 -33.21
CA LEU A 138 26.91 -21.17 -32.28
C LEU A 138 25.50 -21.75 -32.02
N LEU A 139 25.17 -22.90 -32.62
CA LEU A 139 23.84 -23.54 -32.50
C LEU A 139 23.65 -24.37 -31.21
N GLN A 140 24.73 -24.70 -30.49
CA GLN A 140 24.68 -25.60 -29.34
C GLN A 140 24.01 -24.97 -28.10
N ILE A 141 24.17 -23.66 -27.91
CA ILE A 141 23.70 -22.95 -26.69
C ILE A 141 22.18 -22.71 -26.70
N PHE A 142 21.55 -22.71 -27.87
CA PHE A 142 20.11 -22.46 -28.01
C PHE A 142 19.25 -23.73 -27.94
N GLN A 143 19.81 -24.92 -28.24
CA GLN A 143 19.10 -26.19 -28.08
C GLN A 143 18.91 -26.58 -26.61
N THR A 144 19.90 -26.33 -25.75
CA THR A 144 19.84 -26.63 -24.31
C THR A 144 18.73 -25.86 -23.59
N PHE A 145 18.38 -24.66 -24.06
CA PHE A 145 17.28 -23.87 -23.48
C PHE A 145 15.88 -24.34 -23.92
N LEU A 146 15.76 -24.99 -25.09
CA LEU A 146 14.50 -25.55 -25.57
C LEU A 146 14.15 -26.90 -24.90
N GLU A 147 15.15 -27.67 -24.45
CA GLU A 147 14.93 -28.94 -23.74
C GLU A 147 14.37 -28.75 -22.32
N GLN A 148 14.65 -27.63 -21.65
CA GLN A 148 14.08 -27.31 -20.33
C GLN A 148 12.57 -26.97 -20.37
N CYS A 149 12.02 -26.65 -21.55
CA CYS A 149 10.60 -26.35 -21.71
C CYS A 149 9.74 -27.57 -22.08
N LYS A 150 10.32 -28.78 -22.13
CA LYS A 150 9.63 -30.00 -22.56
C LYS A 150 9.63 -31.10 -21.51
N SER A 151 9.14 -30.82 -20.30
CA SER A 151 8.54 -31.88 -19.48
C SER A 151 7.13 -31.48 -19.04
N PRO A 152 6.11 -32.34 -19.27
CA PRO A 152 4.75 -32.07 -18.85
C PRO A 152 4.62 -32.32 -17.35
N VAL A 153 4.12 -31.34 -16.60
CA VAL A 153 3.63 -31.55 -15.23
C VAL A 153 2.46 -32.52 -15.31
N ARG A 154 2.71 -33.77 -14.91
CA ARG A 154 1.69 -34.75 -14.52
C ARG A 154 1.64 -34.75 -12.99
N VAL A 155 0.56 -34.21 -12.44
CA VAL A 155 -0.17 -34.81 -11.32
C VAL A 155 -1.64 -34.69 -11.68
#